data_AF-A0A7C4A6W8-F1
#
_entry.id   AF-A0A7C4A6W8-F1
#
_cell.length_a   1.000
_cell.length_b   1.000
_cell.length_c   1.000
_cell.angle_alpha   90.00
_cell.angle_beta   90.00
_cell.angle_gamma   90.00
#
_symmetry.space_group_name_H-M   'P 1'
#
loop_
_entity.id
_entity.type
_entity.pdbx_description
1 polymer ?
#
loop_
_entity_poly.entity_id
_entity_poly.type
_entity_poly.pdbx_seq_one_letter_code
_entity_poly.pdbx_strand_id
1 'polypeptide(L)' 'MSKKKKIVVVGGGTGTYQVLSGLKNYPSIELSAVISMCDSGGSTGRLRKELGILPPGDVRRAILAL' A
#
# COMPACT_ATOMS: atom_id res chain seq x y z
N MET A 1 -12.18 -2.75 -27.46
CA MET A 1 -11.89 -2.35 -26.05
C MET A 1 -10.47 -1.83 -25.98
N SER A 2 -10.27 -0.60 -25.50
CA SER A 2 -8.91 -0.07 -25.26
C SER A 2 -8.26 -0.87 -24.13
N LYS A 3 -7.00 -1.30 -24.32
CA LYS A 3 -6.26 -2.10 -23.35
C LYS A 3 -5.97 -1.25 -22.11
N LYS A 4 -6.37 -1.72 -20.92
CA LYS A 4 -6.05 -1.03 -19.66
C LYS A 4 -4.52 -0.96 -19.46
N LYS A 5 -4.03 0.19 -19.00
CA LYS A 5 -2.62 0.37 -18.64
C LYS A 5 -2.35 -0.29 -17.29
N LYS A 6 -1.43 -1.24 -17.23
CA LYS A 6 -0.99 -1.87 -15.98
C LYS A 6 0.01 -0.96 -15.28
N ILE A 7 -0.28 -0.58 -14.04
CA ILE A 7 0.56 0.32 -13.24
C ILE A 7 0.85 -0.37 -11.90
N VAL A 8 2.13 -0.47 -11.56
CA VAL A 8 2.59 -0.98 -10.26
C VAL A 8 3.15 0.19 -9.46
N VAL A 9 2.58 0.42 -8.28
CA VAL A 9 3.10 1.40 -7.31
C VAL A 9 3.95 0.65 -6.28
N VAL A 10 5.20 1.04 -6.12
CA VAL A 10 6.13 0.48 -5.14
C VAL A 10 6.40 1.53 -4.07
N GLY A 11 6.15 1.21 -2.80
CA GLY A 11 6.36 2.19 -1.72
C GLY A 11 5.86 1.76 -0.35
N GLY A 12 5.40 2.72 0.44
CA GLY A 12 4.90 2.55 1.81
C GLY A 12 4.37 3.89 2.36
N GLY A 13 3.90 3.87 3.60
CA GLY A 13 3.47 5.06 4.32
C GLY A 13 2.26 5.79 3.72
N THR A 14 2.19 7.09 4.03
CA THR A 14 1.10 8.00 3.64
C THR A 14 1.21 8.46 2.19
N GLY A 15 2.41 8.58 1.63
CA GLY A 15 2.61 8.97 0.23
C GLY A 15 2.00 7.96 -0.73
N THR A 16 2.24 6.68 -0.49
CA THR A 16 1.65 5.60 -1.30
C THR A 16 0.13 5.56 -1.18
N TYR A 17 -0.44 5.84 0.00
CA TYR A 17 -1.89 5.98 0.17
C TYR A 17 -2.46 7.04 -0.79
N GLN A 18 -1.87 8.25 -0.81
CA GLN A 18 -2.38 9.33 -1.67
C GLN A 18 -2.28 9.00 -3.16
N VAL A 19 -1.17 8.38 -3.59
CA VAL A 19 -0.97 7.96 -4.98
C VAL A 19 -2.00 6.91 -5.39
N LEU A 20 -2.20 5.86 -4.58
CA LEU A 20 -3.17 4.81 -4.86
C LEU A 20 -4.60 5.35 -4.88
N SER A 21 -4.97 6.19 -3.90
CA SER A 21 -6.30 6.81 -3.81
C SER A 21 -6.62 7.72 -4.99
N GLY A 22 -5.62 8.41 -5.54
CA GLY A 22 -5.77 9.20 -6.77
C GLY A 22 -5.89 8.32 -8.01
N LEU A 23 -4.98 7.36 -8.17
CA LEU A 23 -4.90 6.52 -9.36
C LEU A 23 -6.12 5.60 -9.54
N LYS A 24 -6.76 5.15 -8.46
CA LYS A 24 -7.92 4.24 -8.56
C LYS A 24 -9.11 4.81 -9.33
N ASN A 25 -9.19 6.15 -9.45
CA ASN A 25 -10.29 6.83 -10.13
C ASN A 25 -10.16 6.83 -11.66
N TYR A 26 -9.05 6.33 -12.21
CA TYR A 26 -8.85 6.26 -13.67
C TYR A 26 -9.37 4.93 -14.22
N PRO A 27 -10.47 4.88 -14.99
CA PRO A 27 -11.05 3.62 -15.46
C PRO A 27 -10.19 2.87 -16.49
N SER A 28 -9.22 3.56 -17.09
CA SER A 28 -8.31 3.04 -18.11
C SER A 28 -7.06 2.35 -17.54
N ILE A 29 -6.96 2.18 -16.21
CA ILE A 29 -5.80 1.55 -15.58
C ILE A 29 -6.18 0.27 -14.82
N GLU A 30 -5.18 -0.60 -14.66
CA GLU A 30 -5.18 -1.77 -13.78
C GLU A 30 -4.05 -1.54 -12.77
N LEU A 31 -4.40 -1.35 -11.50
CA LEU A 31 -3.47 -0.90 -10.46
C LEU A 31 -3.04 -2.08 -9.59
N SER A 32 -1.75 -2.15 -9.28
CA SER A 32 -1.17 -3.08 -8.30
C SER A 32 -0.23 -2.32 -7.36
N ALA A 33 -0.06 -2.83 -6.15
CA ALA A 33 0.77 -2.19 -5.13
C ALA A 33 1.76 -3.20 -4.53
N VAL A 34 3.04 -2.82 -4.47
CA VAL A 34 4.10 -3.53 -3.73
C VAL A 34 4.49 -2.66 -2.55
N ILE A 35 4.25 -3.15 -1.34
CA ILE A 35 4.35 -2.35 -0.12
C ILE A 35 5.50 -2.84 0.75
N SER A 36 6.32 -1.91 1.21
CA SER A 36 7.39 -2.15 2.19
C SER A 36 6.81 -2.57 3.54
N MET A 37 7.39 -3.61 4.11
CA MET A 37 7.07 -4.16 5.43
C MET A 37 8.28 -4.08 6.36
N CYS A 38 9.11 -3.05 6.17
CA CYS A 38 10.33 -2.85 6.96
C CYS A 38 10.12 -1.91 8.16
N ASP A 39 8.90 -1.41 8.38
CA ASP A 39 8.63 -0.46 9.44
C ASP A 39 8.86 -1.07 10.84
N SER A 40 9.40 -0.27 11.75
CA SER A 40 9.74 -0.68 13.12
C SER A 40 9.25 0.32 14.17
N GLY A 41 8.59 1.40 13.74
CA GLY A 41 8.10 2.46 14.62
C GLY A 41 6.65 2.29 15.08
N GLY A 42 6.29 3.03 16.13
CA GLY A 42 4.89 3.22 16.56
C GLY A 42 4.12 1.96 16.97
N SER A 43 2.81 1.95 16.72
CA SER A 43 1.92 0.81 17.01
C SER A 43 2.30 -0.44 16.21
N THR A 44 2.77 -0.24 14.98
CA THR A 44 3.28 -1.27 14.09
C THR A 44 4.49 -2.00 14.69
N GLY A 45 5.44 -1.25 15.26
CA GLY A 45 6.58 -1.79 15.98
C GLY A 45 6.21 -2.55 17.26
N ARG A 46 5.18 -2.09 18.00
CA ARG A 46 4.65 -2.83 19.17
C ARG A 46 4.04 -4.17 18.78
N LEU A 47 3.12 -4.17 17.81
CA LEU A 47 2.48 -5.40 17.29
C LEU A 47 3.51 -6.40 16.76
N ARG A 48 4.53 -5.93 16.04
CA ARG A 48 5.63 -6.78 15.56
C ARG A 48 6.39 -7.44 16.72
N LYS A 49 6.66 -6.70 17.79
CA LYS A 49 7.38 -7.23 18.98
C LYS A 49 6.52 -8.19 19.79
N GLU A 50 5.24 -7.89 19.96
CA GLU A 50 4.31 -8.69 20.78
C GLU A 50 3.87 -9.97 20.07
N LEU A 51 3.62 -9.91 18.76
CA LEU A 51 3.02 -11.02 18.00
C LEU A 51 4.01 -11.72 17.05
N GLY A 52 5.24 -11.21 16.90
CA GLY A 52 6.24 -11.77 15.99
C GLY A 52 5.87 -11.66 14.50
N ILE A 53 4.88 -10.84 14.15
CA ILE A 53 4.38 -10.68 12.79
C ILE A 53 5.11 -9.58 12.02
N LEU A 54 5.01 -9.61 10.69
CA LEU A 54 5.42 -8.49 9.86
C LEU A 54 4.58 -7.24 10.17
N PRO A 55 5.19 -6.04 10.10
CA PRO A 55 4.56 -4.78 10.48
C PRO A 55 3.37 -4.43 9.57
N PRO A 56 2.10 -4.53 10.01
CA PRO A 56 0.94 -4.49 9.11
C PRO A 56 0.54 -3.09 8.65
N GLY A 57 1.16 -2.04 9.19
CA GLY A 57 0.67 -0.66 9.09
C GLY A 57 0.52 -0.14 7.66
N ASP A 58 1.54 -0.34 6.84
CA ASP A 58 1.57 0.21 5.48
C ASP A 58 0.75 -0.63 4.50
N VAL A 59 0.74 -1.96 4.64
CA VAL A 59 -0.17 -2.83 3.87
C VAL A 59 -1.61 -2.49 4.16
N ARG A 60 -1.97 -2.27 5.43
CA ARG A 60 -3.32 -1.82 5.81
C ARG A 60 -3.71 -0.53 5.09
N ARG A 61 -2.80 0.44 5.01
CA ARG A 61 -3.05 1.70 4.30
C ARG A 61 -3.27 1.49 2.81
N ALA A 62 -2.46 0.64 2.17
CA ALA A 62 -2.60 0.35 0.75
C ALA A 62 -3.95 -0.33 0.43
N ILE A 63 -4.41 -1.25 1.28
CA ILE A 63 -5.72 -1.90 1.15
C ILE A 63 -6.86 -0.87 1.27
N LEU A 64 -6.76 0.08 2.20
CA LEU A 64 -7.76 1.16 2.33
C LEU A 64 -7.76 2.13 1.14
N ALA A 65 -6.61 2.29 0.47
CA ALA A 65 -6.48 3.22 -0.63
C ALA A 65 -7.14 2.73 -1.92
N LEU A 66 -7.04 1.42 -2.21
CA LEU A 66 -7.62 0.74 -3.36
C LEU A 66 -9.13 0.61 -3.21
#